data_AF-A3VGU8-F1
#
_entry.id   AF-A3VGU8-F1
#
_cell.length_a   1.000
_cell.length_b   1.000
_cell.length_c   1.000
_cell.angle_alpha   90.00
_cell.angle_beta   90.00
_cell.angle_gamma   90.00
#
_symmetry.space_group_name_H-M   'P 1'
#
loop_
_entity.id
_entity.type
_entity.pdbx_description
1 polymer ?
#
loop_
_entity_poly.entity_id
_entity_poly.type
_entity_poly.pdbx_seq_one_letter_code
_entity_poly.pdbx_strand_id
1 'polypeptide(L)'
;MQLVSWVTGGIIDAKFFGVLAMFGAIFVMALAPWLDTSSVRSGKYRPAFKWWFRLLVIDFIVLMWVGARDTNFPHDWISLIGATYWFAYFLVILPLLGVFEKPETPPATIEEDFKKHYPDAPSAAE
;
A
#
# COMPACT_ATOMS: atom_id res chain seq x y z
N MET A 1 6.13 -21.43 8.91
CA MET A 1 7.46 -21.78 8.36
C MET A 1 7.65 -23.27 8.10
N GLN A 2 7.15 -24.17 8.97
CA GLN A 2 7.22 -25.62 8.72
C GLN A 2 6.51 -26.04 7.41
N LEU A 3 5.38 -25.39 7.07
CA LEU A 3 4.68 -25.63 5.80
C LEU A 3 5.52 -25.25 4.56
N VAL A 4 6.17 -24.09 4.58
CA VAL A 4 6.98 -23.60 3.44
C VAL A 4 8.21 -24.49 3.22
N SER A 5 8.89 -24.85 4.31
CA SER A 5 10.03 -25.77 4.27
C SER A 5 9.62 -27.15 3.77
N TRP A 6 8.47 -27.68 4.21
CA TRP A 6 7.95 -28.97 3.75
C TRP A 6 7.57 -28.95 2.26
N VAL A 7 6.87 -27.91 1.78
CA VAL A 7 6.49 -27.76 0.37
C VAL A 7 7.71 -27.61 -0.55
N THR A 8 8.78 -26.99 -0.06
CA THR A 8 9.98 -26.68 -0.86
C THR A 8 11.09 -27.73 -0.70
N GLY A 9 10.81 -28.87 -0.05
CA GLY A 9 11.81 -29.92 0.19
C GLY A 9 12.98 -29.48 1.07
N GLY A 10 12.79 -28.46 1.91
CA GLY A 10 13.80 -27.94 2.82
C GLY A 10 14.67 -26.81 2.24
N ILE A 11 14.47 -26.40 0.98
CA ILE A 11 15.27 -25.36 0.32
C ILE A 11 15.01 -23.98 0.92
N ILE A 12 13.75 -23.67 1.27
CA ILE A 12 13.38 -22.39 1.89
C ILE A 12 13.29 -22.56 3.40
N ASP A 13 14.37 -22.19 4.09
CA ASP A 13 14.42 -22.10 5.54
C ASP A 13 13.94 -20.72 6.04
N ALA A 14 13.86 -20.55 7.36
CA ALA A 14 13.38 -19.31 7.94
C ALA A 14 14.31 -18.12 7.65
N LYS A 15 15.63 -18.34 7.57
CA LYS A 15 16.60 -17.29 7.29
C LYS A 15 16.46 -16.80 5.85
N PHE A 16 16.42 -17.71 4.88
CA PHE A 16 16.28 -17.37 3.47
C PHE A 16 14.92 -16.72 3.18
N PHE A 17 13.84 -17.22 3.78
CA PHE A 17 12.53 -16.59 3.64
C PHE A 17 12.52 -15.15 4.15
N GLY A 18 13.20 -14.85 5.25
CA GLY A 18 13.33 -13.48 5.75
C GLY A 18 13.99 -12.55 4.73
N VAL A 19 15.04 -13.02 4.05
CA VAL A 19 15.71 -12.26 2.97
C VAL A 19 14.78 -12.06 1.78
N LEU A 20 14.06 -13.11 1.36
CA LEU A 20 13.07 -13.01 0.30
C LEU A 20 11.95 -12.02 0.65
N ALA A 21 11.48 -12.00 1.89
CA ALA A 21 10.48 -11.06 2.35
C ALA A 21 11.01 -9.61 2.32
N MET A 22 12.25 -9.37 2.72
CA MET A 22 12.85 -8.03 2.72
C MET A 22 12.97 -7.46 1.29
N PHE A 23 13.57 -8.22 0.36
CA PHE A 23 13.67 -7.78 -1.04
C PHE A 23 12.32 -7.80 -1.74
N GLY A 24 11.47 -8.78 -1.41
CA GLY A 24 10.11 -8.90 -1.91
C GLY A 24 9.27 -7.68 -1.56
N ALA A 25 9.40 -7.14 -0.34
CA ALA A 25 8.65 -5.96 0.10
C ALA A 25 8.95 -4.73 -0.77
N ILE A 26 10.21 -4.54 -1.17
CA ILE A 26 10.62 -3.46 -2.07
C ILE A 26 10.16 -3.75 -3.50
N PHE A 27 10.29 -5.01 -3.94
CA PHE A 27 9.93 -5.44 -5.29
C PHE A 27 8.43 -5.26 -5.57
N VAL A 28 7.55 -5.67 -4.64
CA VAL A 28 6.09 -5.47 -4.81
C VAL A 28 5.69 -4.01 -4.84
N MET A 29 6.41 -3.14 -4.13
CA MET A 29 6.22 -1.69 -4.21
C MET A 29 6.66 -1.15 -5.57
N ALA A 30 7.77 -1.64 -6.13
CA ALA A 30 8.19 -1.28 -7.49
C ALA A 30 7.18 -1.75 -8.55
N LEU A 31 6.46 -2.84 -8.27
CA LEU A 31 5.38 -3.36 -9.12
C LEU A 31 4.05 -2.62 -8.96
N ALA A 32 3.95 -1.63 -8.07
CA ALA A 32 2.72 -0.88 -7.85
C ALA A 32 2.06 -0.32 -9.13
N PRO A 33 2.80 0.19 -10.15
CA PRO A 33 2.19 0.66 -11.40
C PRO A 33 1.43 -0.40 -12.19
N TRP A 34 1.75 -1.69 -12.00
CA TRP A 34 1.07 -2.81 -12.66
C TRP A 34 0.03 -3.48 -11.76
N LEU A 35 0.18 -3.35 -10.44
CA LEU A 35 -0.75 -3.91 -9.46
C LEU A 35 -1.96 -3.00 -9.22
N ASP A 36 -1.81 -1.69 -9.37
CA ASP A 36 -2.97 -0.77 -9.35
C ASP A 36 -3.69 -0.80 -10.70
N THR A 37 -4.78 -1.56 -10.74
CA THR A 37 -5.60 -1.77 -11.94
C THR A 37 -6.64 -0.68 -12.17
N SER A 38 -6.72 0.33 -11.29
CA SER A 38 -7.71 1.40 -11.41
C SER A 38 -7.39 2.38 -12.54
N SER A 39 -8.41 2.78 -13.29
CA SER A 39 -8.28 3.81 -14.33
C SER A 39 -8.13 5.23 -13.78
N VAL A 40 -8.42 5.45 -12.49
CA VAL A 40 -8.39 6.77 -11.85
C VAL A 40 -7.03 6.99 -11.19
N ARG A 41 -6.23 7.87 -11.79
CA ARG A 41 -4.85 8.15 -11.35
C ARG A 41 -4.75 8.73 -9.94
N SER A 42 -5.66 9.63 -9.55
CA SER A 42 -5.57 10.31 -8.26
C SER A 42 -6.38 9.59 -7.18
N GLY A 43 -5.69 9.17 -6.12
CA GLY A 43 -6.33 8.61 -4.92
C GLY A 43 -7.29 9.59 -4.22
N LYS A 44 -7.25 10.90 -4.55
CA LYS A 44 -8.22 11.89 -4.05
C LYS A 44 -9.65 11.57 -4.47
N TYR A 45 -9.86 10.86 -5.58
CA TYR A 45 -11.20 10.51 -6.08
C TYR A 45 -11.55 9.04 -5.85
N ARG A 46 -10.74 8.32 -5.05
CA ARG A 46 -10.91 6.90 -4.75
C ARG A 46 -11.17 6.70 -3.25
N PRO A 47 -12.43 6.72 -2.78
CA PRO A 47 -12.75 6.78 -1.34
C PRO A 47 -12.30 5.54 -0.56
N ALA A 48 -12.37 4.34 -1.13
CA ALA A 48 -11.88 3.12 -0.49
C ALA A 48 -10.35 3.07 -0.49
N PHE A 49 -9.71 3.46 -1.60
CA PHE A 49 -8.25 3.58 -1.68
C PHE A 49 -7.68 4.49 -0.59
N LYS A 50 -8.32 5.63 -0.30
CA LYS A 50 -7.88 6.55 0.78
C LYS A 50 -7.76 5.84 2.12
N TRP A 51 -8.73 4.99 2.48
CA TRP A 51 -8.72 4.28 3.76
C TRP A 51 -7.60 3.24 3.83
N TRP A 52 -7.47 2.41 2.79
CA TRP A 52 -6.41 1.40 2.73
C TRP A 52 -5.01 2.01 2.65
N PHE A 53 -4.85 3.12 1.94
CA PHE A 53 -3.59 3.85 1.87
C PHE A 53 -3.24 4.50 3.23
N ARG A 54 -4.21 5.08 3.95
CA ARG A 54 -3.97 5.57 5.33
C ARG A 54 -3.54 4.44 6.25
N LEU A 55 -4.15 3.27 6.12
CA LEU A 55 -3.76 2.08 6.88
C LEU A 55 -2.32 1.68 6.52
N LEU A 56 -1.92 1.68 5.25
CA LEU A 56 -0.53 1.43 4.83
C LEU A 56 0.47 2.42 5.46
N VAL A 57 0.12 3.71 5.54
CA VAL A 57 0.98 4.70 6.20
C VAL A 57 1.13 4.40 7.69
N ILE A 58 0.02 4.06 8.37
CA ILE A 58 0.05 3.67 9.78
C ILE A 58 0.89 2.39 9.96
N ASP A 59 0.67 1.39 9.13
CA ASP A 59 1.39 0.13 9.14
C ASP A 59 2.89 0.32 8.95
N PHE A 60 3.30 1.17 8.01
CA PHE A 60 4.71 1.52 7.82
C PHE A 60 5.34 2.13 9.07
N ILE A 61 4.62 3.03 9.76
CA ILE A 61 5.09 3.62 11.02
C ILE A 61 5.17 2.57 12.13
N VAL A 62 4.19 1.68 12.23
CA VAL A 62 4.19 0.57 13.20
C VAL A 62 5.34 -0.40 12.93
N LEU A 63 5.62 -0.72 11.67
CA LEU A 63 6.72 -1.58 11.27
C LEU A 63 8.08 -0.94 11.57
N MET A 64 8.23 0.37 11.33
CA MET A 64 9.43 1.11 11.75
C MET A 64 9.62 1.06 13.27
N TRP A 65 8.54 1.25 14.03
CA TRP A 65 8.59 1.22 15.49
C TRP A 65 8.93 -0.17 16.04
N VAL A 66 8.27 -1.22 15.55
CA VAL A 66 8.49 -2.60 16.02
C VAL A 66 9.87 -3.12 15.61
N GLY A 67 10.44 -2.62 14.52
CA GLY A 67 11.82 -2.91 14.12
C GLY A 67 12.88 -2.45 15.14
N ALA A 68 12.53 -1.53 16.04
CA ALA A 68 13.39 -1.07 17.14
C ALA A 68 13.07 -1.75 18.50
N ARG A 69 12.15 -2.71 18.52
CA ARG A 69 11.72 -3.43 19.73
C ARG A 69 12.34 -4.83 19.81
N ASP A 70 12.24 -5.42 21.00
CA ASP A 70 12.61 -6.81 21.27
C ASP A 70 11.64 -7.79 20.61
N THR A 71 12.11 -8.99 20.28
CA THR A 71 11.35 -10.00 19.53
C THR A 71 10.39 -10.83 20.40
N ASN A 72 10.01 -10.32 21.56
CA ASN A 72 9.10 -10.99 22.48
C ASN A 72 7.66 -10.56 22.23
N PHE A 73 6.72 -11.33 22.78
CA PHE A 73 5.32 -10.96 22.78
C PHE A 73 5.13 -9.58 23.44
N PRO A 74 4.38 -8.64 22.82
CA PRO A 74 3.52 -8.79 21.64
C PRO A 74 4.14 -8.36 20.29
N HIS A 75 5.40 -7.94 20.28
CA HIS A 75 6.05 -7.32 19.12
C HIS A 75 6.25 -8.31 17.96
N ASP A 76 6.49 -9.58 18.26
CA ASP A 76 6.56 -10.67 17.28
C ASP A 76 5.27 -10.75 16.43
N TRP A 77 4.11 -10.74 17.07
CA TRP A 77 2.81 -10.76 16.39
C TRP A 77 2.52 -9.48 15.62
N ILE A 78 2.87 -8.32 16.18
CA ILE A 78 2.68 -7.04 15.52
C ILE A 78 3.50 -7.00 14.21
N SER A 79 4.76 -7.42 14.26
CA SER A 79 5.62 -7.47 13.08
C SER A 79 5.10 -8.44 12.01
N LEU A 80 4.56 -9.59 12.41
CA LEU A 80 3.98 -10.57 11.49
C LEU A 80 2.71 -10.05 10.82
N ILE A 81 1.82 -9.42 11.59
CA ILE A 81 0.59 -8.83 11.06
C ILE A 81 0.92 -7.68 10.11
N GLY A 82 1.84 -6.79 10.49
CA GLY A 82 2.20 -5.66 9.63
C GLY A 82 2.89 -6.11 8.34
N ALA A 83 3.83 -7.04 8.40
CA ALA A 83 4.44 -7.61 7.19
C ALA A 83 3.38 -8.29 6.30
N THR A 84 2.41 -8.99 6.88
CA THR A 84 1.31 -9.59 6.13
C THR A 84 0.45 -8.52 5.46
N TYR A 85 0.12 -7.45 6.17
CA TYR A 85 -0.65 -6.34 5.63
C TYR A 85 0.09 -5.65 4.49
N TRP A 86 1.40 -5.42 4.61
CA TRP A 86 2.23 -4.84 3.54
C TRP A 86 2.09 -5.60 2.23
N PHE A 87 2.30 -6.92 2.25
CA PHE A 87 2.14 -7.75 1.06
C PHE A 87 0.70 -7.84 0.58
N ALA A 88 -0.27 -7.95 1.50
CA ALA A 88 -1.69 -7.96 1.15
C ALA A 88 -2.12 -6.66 0.46
N TYR A 89 -1.59 -5.51 0.89
CA TYR A 89 -1.90 -4.22 0.27
C TYR A 89 -1.54 -4.20 -1.21
N PHE A 90 -0.28 -4.51 -1.53
CA PHE A 90 0.20 -4.45 -2.92
C PHE A 90 -0.36 -5.58 -3.79
N LEU A 91 -0.33 -6.83 -3.31
CA LEU A 91 -0.63 -7.99 -4.14
C LEU A 91 -2.12 -8.33 -4.23
N VAL A 92 -2.93 -7.87 -3.27
CA VAL A 92 -4.35 -8.27 -3.16
C VAL A 92 -5.25 -7.04 -3.16
N ILE A 93 -5.07 -6.12 -2.22
CA ILE A 93 -6.00 -4.99 -2.03
C ILE A 93 -5.95 -4.04 -3.23
N LEU A 94 -4.77 -3.66 -3.74
CA LEU A 94 -4.64 -2.77 -4.90
C LEU A 94 -5.32 -3.35 -6.16
N PRO A 95 -5.04 -4.59 -6.60
CA PRO A 95 -5.73 -5.18 -7.75
C PRO A 95 -7.25 -5.30 -7.56
N LEU A 96 -7.71 -5.64 -6.35
CA LEU A 96 -9.14 -5.79 -6.08
C LEU A 96 -9.86 -4.44 -6.04
N LEU A 97 -9.23 -3.40 -5.49
CA LEU A 97 -9.81 -2.06 -5.48
C LEU A 97 -10.05 -1.53 -6.89
N GLY A 98 -9.14 -1.79 -7.84
CA GLY A 98 -9.36 -1.37 -9.23
C GLY A 98 -10.58 -2.01 -9.90
N VAL A 99 -11.03 -3.18 -9.42
CA VAL A 99 -12.23 -3.87 -9.93
C VAL A 99 -13.52 -3.45 -9.23
N PHE A 100 -13.48 -3.27 -7.90
CA PHE A 100 -14.69 -3.08 -7.10
C PHE A 100 -14.98 -1.64 -6.68
N GLU A 101 -13.98 -0.77 -6.66
CA GLU A 101 -14.16 0.61 -6.21
C GLU A 101 -14.96 1.42 -7.24
N LYS A 102 -15.90 2.24 -6.74
CA LYS A 102 -16.59 3.25 -7.55
C LYS A 102 -15.93 4.60 -7.31
N PRO A 103 -15.11 5.09 -8.25
CA PRO A 103 -14.42 6.37 -8.08
C PRO A 103 -15.38 7.55 -8.27
N GLU A 104 -15.05 8.66 -7.62
CA GLU A 104 -15.65 9.96 -7.84
C GLU A 104 -15.15 10.55 -9.16
N THR A 105 -15.94 11.42 -9.80
CA THR A 105 -15.55 12.08 -11.04
C THR A 105 -14.51 13.16 -10.76
N PRO A 106 -13.29 13.06 -11.33
CA PRO A 106 -12.33 14.16 -11.24
C PRO A 106 -12.83 15.39 -12.03
N PRO A 107 -12.37 16.60 -11.68
CA PRO A 107 -12.64 17.80 -12.45
C PRO A 107 -12.10 17.66 -13.88
N ALA A 108 -12.74 18.32 -14.84
CA ALA A 108 -12.37 18.18 -16.25
C ALA A 108 -11.03 18.84 -16.54
N THR A 109 -10.71 19.94 -15.84
CA THR A 109 -9.45 20.66 -15.99
C THR A 109 -8.86 21.06 -14.64
N ILE A 110 -7.56 21.35 -14.65
CA ILE A 110 -6.84 21.88 -13.48
C ILE A 110 -7.38 23.27 -13.11
N GLU A 111 -7.73 24.09 -14.11
CA GLU A 111 -8.31 25.42 -13.91
C GLU A 111 -9.66 25.35 -13.17
N GLU A 112 -10.49 24.35 -13.49
CA GLU A 112 -11.76 24.11 -12.79
C GLU A 112 -11.55 23.75 -11.31
N ASP A 113 -10.60 22.84 -11.00
CA ASP A 113 -10.23 22.51 -9.62
C ASP A 113 -9.69 23.74 -8.88
N PHE A 114 -8.87 24.56 -9.56
CA PHE A 114 -8.27 25.77 -9.00
C PHE A 114 -9.33 26.83 -8.65
N LYS A 115 -10.20 27.21 -9.59
CA LYS A 115 -11.28 28.20 -9.36
C LYS A 115 -12.25 27.75 -8.27
N LYS A 116 -12.52 26.45 -8.18
CA LYS A 116 -13.35 25.87 -7.12
C LYS A 116 -12.69 26.01 -5.73
N HIS A 117 -11.36 25.92 -5.65
CA HIS A 117 -10.63 26.04 -4.40
C HIS A 117 -10.31 27.50 -4.03
N TYR A 118 -10.14 28.37 -5.02
CA TYR A 118 -9.80 29.80 -4.88
C TYR A 118 -10.77 30.67 -5.70
N PRO A 119 -11.98 30.94 -5.20
CA PRO A 119 -12.98 31.70 -5.94
C PRO A 119 -12.58 33.16 -6.18
N ASP A 120 -11.73 33.72 -5.32
CA ASP A 120 -11.29 35.13 -5.36
C ASP A 120 -9.93 35.33 -6.06
N ALA A 121 -9.36 34.27 -6.65
CA ALA A 121 -8.09 34.39 -7.35
C ALA A 121 -8.25 35.21 -8.65
N PRO A 122 -7.33 36.14 -8.96
CA PRO A 122 -7.39 36.91 -10.19
C PRO A 122 -7.33 35.96 -11.39
N SER A 123 -8.19 36.21 -12.38
CA SER A 123 -8.22 35.45 -13.62
C SER A 123 -6.85 35.56 -14.29
N ALA A 124 -6.23 34.44 -14.66
CA ALA A 124 -4.95 34.42 -15.38
C ALA A 124 -5.01 35.06 -16.79
N ALA A 125 -6.16 35.62 -17.17
CA ALA A 125 -6.41 36.34 -18.41
C ALA A 125 -6.40 37.88 -18.27
N GLU A 126 -5.91 38.41 -17.14
CA GLU A 126 -5.53 39.83 -17.00
C GLU A 126 -4.01 40.04 -17.16
#